data_AF-A0A645EJN4-F1
#
_entry.id   AF-A0A645EJN4-F1
#
_cell.length_a   1.000
_cell.length_b   1.000
_cell.length_c   1.000
_cell.angle_alpha   90.00
_cell.angle_beta   90.00
_cell.angle_gamma   90.00
#
_symmetry.space_group_name_H-M   'P 1'
#
loop_
_entity.id
_entity.type
_entity.pdbx_description
1 polymer ?
#
loop_
_entity_poly.entity_id
_entity_poly.type
_entity_poly.pdbx_seq_one_letter_code
_entity_poly.pdbx_strand_id
1 'polypeptide(L)'
;MHIEKSTVAALTYLSASKKSLGTWTLAAAAYNMGNAGVRRAMEKQNVNNYFDLYLNEETSRFIFRIVIIKELMKNSNRYGLDIAPEATYMLKNIKTIQVDGAIPDLYEWASKNKNLYKDVKLLNPWILTDQLPAGKWEITIYDKGNSKN
;
A
#
# COMPACT_ATOMS: atom_id res chain seq x y z
N MET A 1 7.36 -2.62 3.64
CA MET A 1 6.14 -2.54 2.83
C MET A 1 6.29 -3.49 1.66
N HIS A 2 5.70 -4.68 1.77
CA HIS A 2 5.51 -5.54 0.61
C HIS A 2 4.25 -5.04 -0.08
N ILE A 3 4.40 -4.28 -1.16
CA ILE A 3 3.27 -3.63 -1.87
C ILE A 3 2.18 -4.65 -2.19
N GLU A 4 2.56 -5.82 -2.67
CA GLU A 4 1.62 -6.92 -2.98
C GLU A 4 0.86 -7.39 -1.73
N LYS A 5 1.57 -7.74 -0.65
CA LYS A 5 0.93 -8.21 0.59
C LYS A 5 0.04 -7.12 1.21
N SER A 6 0.48 -5.87 1.21
CA SER A 6 -0.30 -4.72 1.67
C SER A 6 -1.55 -4.50 0.80
N THR A 7 -1.42 -4.65 -0.52
CA THR A 7 -2.56 -4.56 -1.46
C THR A 7 -3.56 -5.68 -1.20
N VAL A 8 -3.10 -6.93 -1.07
CA VAL A 8 -3.96 -8.07 -0.75
C VAL A 8 -4.69 -7.86 0.58
N ALA A 9 -3.98 -7.41 1.62
CA ALA A 9 -4.59 -7.09 2.91
C ALA A 9 -5.65 -5.99 2.80
N ALA A 10 -5.37 -4.91 2.07
CA ALA A 10 -6.32 -3.82 1.85
C ALA A 10 -7.57 -4.28 1.09
N LEU A 11 -7.40 -5.05 0.01
CA LEU A 11 -8.51 -5.61 -0.77
C LEU A 11 -9.36 -6.57 0.06
N THR A 12 -8.72 -7.39 0.90
CA THR A 12 -9.39 -8.31 1.81
C THR A 12 -10.25 -7.54 2.81
N TYR A 13 -9.67 -6.50 3.43
CA TYR A 13 -10.39 -5.63 4.36
C TYR A 13 -11.59 -4.94 3.69
N LEU A 14 -11.39 -4.28 2.55
CA LEU A 14 -12.45 -3.56 1.84
C LEU A 14 -13.59 -4.49 1.42
N SER A 15 -13.27 -5.71 0.98
CA SER A 15 -14.27 -6.72 0.60
C SER A 15 -15.08 -7.18 1.82
N ALA A 16 -14.42 -7.44 2.95
CA ALA A 16 -15.09 -7.80 4.20
C ALA A 16 -15.96 -6.65 4.74
N SER A 17 -15.47 -5.41 4.69
CA SER A 17 -16.20 -4.21 5.08
C SER A 17 -17.45 -4.00 4.22
N LYS A 18 -17.36 -4.15 2.90
CA LYS A 18 -18.52 -4.07 2.02
C LYS A 18 -19.55 -5.13 2.37
N LYS A 19 -19.14 -6.39 2.61
CA LYS A 19 -20.05 -7.47 3.01
C LYS A 19 -20.76 -7.15 4.33
N SER A 20 -20.08 -6.49 5.27
CA SER A 20 -20.60 -6.15 6.60
C SER A 20 -21.51 -4.90 6.62
N LEU A 21 -21.19 -3.90 5.80
CA LEU A 21 -21.83 -2.57 5.82
C LEU A 21 -22.76 -2.31 4.62
N GLY A 22 -22.73 -3.17 3.61
CA GLY A 22 -23.67 -3.16 2.47
C GLY A 22 -23.17 -2.44 1.22
N THR A 23 -22.44 -1.33 1.36
CA THR A 23 -22.02 -0.51 0.20
C THR A 23 -20.50 -0.29 0.15
N TRP A 24 -19.98 -0.02 -1.05
CA TRP A 24 -18.57 0.35 -1.22
C TRP A 24 -18.23 1.69 -0.57
N THR A 25 -19.19 2.62 -0.52
CA THR A 25 -18.97 3.92 0.12
C THR A 25 -18.80 3.77 1.62
N LEU A 26 -19.65 2.98 2.28
CA LEU A 26 -19.48 2.65 3.69
C LEU A 26 -18.19 1.84 3.96
N ALA A 27 -17.81 0.94 3.04
CA ALA A 27 -16.55 0.21 3.14
C ALA A 27 -15.32 1.14 3.05
N ALA A 28 -15.33 2.14 2.17
CA ALA A 28 -14.28 3.14 2.07
C ALA A 28 -14.22 4.02 3.32
N ALA A 29 -15.36 4.43 3.88
CA ALA A 29 -15.42 5.14 5.15
C ALA A 29 -14.81 4.29 6.29
N ALA A 30 -15.13 2.99 6.32
CA ALA A 30 -14.60 2.06 7.31
C ALA A 30 -13.10 1.82 7.16
N TYR A 31 -12.54 1.94 5.95
CA TYR A 31 -11.09 1.89 5.76
C TYR A 31 -10.36 3.03 6.51
N ASN A 32 -11.00 4.20 6.62
CA ASN A 32 -10.44 5.35 7.35
C ASN A 32 -10.75 5.31 8.86
N MET A 33 -11.99 4.99 9.27
CA MET A 33 -12.41 5.08 10.69
C MET A 33 -12.74 3.75 11.37
N GLY A 34 -12.59 2.63 10.67
CA GLY A 34 -12.93 1.29 11.14
C GLY A 34 -14.41 0.90 10.97
N ASN A 35 -14.67 -0.39 10.73
CA ASN A 35 -16.03 -0.95 10.60
C ASN A 35 -16.93 -0.67 11.81
N ALA A 36 -16.40 -0.80 13.03
CA ALA A 36 -17.16 -0.55 14.26
C ALA A 36 -17.55 0.93 14.39
N GLY A 37 -16.68 1.85 13.96
CA GLY A 37 -16.95 3.29 13.97
C GLY A 37 -18.08 3.65 13.03
N VAL A 38 -18.03 3.17 11.78
CA VAL A 38 -19.10 3.38 10.80
C VAL A 38 -20.42 2.79 11.27
N ARG A 39 -20.42 1.55 11.77
CA ARG A 39 -21.62 0.88 12.29
C ARG A 39 -22.26 1.66 13.44
N ARG A 40 -21.46 2.11 14.41
CA ARG A 40 -21.95 2.93 15.53
C ARG A 40 -22.54 4.26 15.05
N ALA A 41 -21.94 4.88 14.03
CA ALA A 41 -22.47 6.12 13.45
C ALA A 41 -23.83 5.90 12.77
N MET A 42 -23.96 4.82 11.99
CA MET A 42 -25.22 4.39 11.35
C MET A 42 -26.32 4.17 12.38
N GLU A 43 -26.02 3.38 13.43
CA GLU A 43 -26.97 3.07 14.50
C GLU A 43 -27.39 4.33 15.27
N LYS A 44 -26.43 5.21 15.62
CA LYS A 44 -26.71 6.44 16.37
C LYS A 44 -27.55 7.44 15.57
N GLN A 45 -27.34 7.52 14.25
CA GLN A 45 -28.01 8.48 13.38
C GLN A 45 -29.26 7.90 12.71
N ASN A 46 -29.54 6.60 12.91
CA ASN A 46 -30.63 5.87 12.28
C ASN A 46 -30.65 6.00 10.75
N VAL A 47 -29.46 5.93 10.13
CA VAL A 47 -29.27 5.97 8.68
C VAL A 47 -28.36 4.83 8.23
N ASN A 48 -28.55 4.35 7.01
CA ASN A 48 -27.81 3.22 6.46
C ASN A 48 -27.06 3.52 5.15
N ASN A 49 -26.92 4.80 4.82
CA ASN A 49 -26.28 5.28 3.61
C ASN A 49 -25.16 6.25 3.97
N TYR A 50 -24.05 6.18 3.24
CA TYR A 50 -22.90 7.05 3.43
C TYR A 50 -23.24 8.53 3.29
N PHE A 51 -24.05 8.90 2.29
CA PHE A 51 -24.33 10.31 2.01
C PHE A 51 -25.25 10.97 3.03
N ASP A 52 -26.00 10.16 3.79
CA ASP A 52 -26.88 10.63 4.86
C ASP A 52 -26.17 10.63 6.23
N LEU A 53 -24.96 10.05 6.31
CA LEU A 53 -24.17 9.99 7.54
C LEU A 53 -23.41 11.29 7.79
N TYR A 54 -23.62 11.87 8.96
CA TYR A 54 -22.75 12.90 9.50
C TYR A 54 -21.49 12.27 10.11
N LEU A 55 -20.39 12.30 9.36
CA LEU A 55 -19.07 11.80 9.79
C LEU A 55 -18.12 12.98 10.05
N ASN A 56 -17.01 12.71 10.73
CA ASN A 56 -15.94 13.70 10.85
C ASN A 56 -15.42 14.11 9.47
N GLU A 57 -14.81 15.28 9.38
CA GLU A 57 -14.37 15.84 8.10
C GLU A 57 -13.35 14.98 7.33
N GLU A 58 -12.51 14.22 8.03
CA GLU A 58 -11.52 13.37 7.40
C GLU A 58 -12.20 12.22 6.65
N THR A 59 -13.10 11.51 7.34
CA THR A 59 -13.82 10.36 6.79
C THR A 59 -14.87 10.77 5.76
N SER A 60 -15.55 11.91 5.96
CA SER A 60 -16.54 12.43 4.99
C SER A 60 -15.89 12.90 3.69
N ARG A 61 -14.62 13.35 3.73
CA ARG A 61 -13.87 13.72 2.51
C ARG A 61 -13.14 12.55 1.85
N PHE A 62 -12.94 11.44 2.55
CA PHE A 62 -12.09 10.34 2.10
C PHE A 62 -12.52 9.78 0.73
N ILE A 63 -13.81 9.55 0.53
CA ILE A 63 -14.34 9.03 -0.74
C ILE A 63 -14.18 10.04 -1.87
N PHE A 64 -14.51 11.30 -1.62
CA PHE A 64 -14.36 12.35 -2.63
C PHE A 64 -12.91 12.51 -3.07
N ARG A 65 -11.94 12.42 -2.14
CA ARG A 65 -10.51 12.42 -2.47
C ARG A 65 -10.14 11.26 -3.40
N ILE A 66 -10.61 10.04 -3.10
CA ILE A 66 -10.37 8.87 -3.96
C ILE A 66 -10.95 9.08 -5.37
N VAL A 67 -12.19 9.58 -5.46
CA VAL A 67 -12.86 9.83 -6.75
C VAL A 67 -12.13 10.90 -7.54
N ILE A 68 -11.74 12.00 -6.89
CA ILE A 68 -10.98 13.09 -7.53
C ILE A 68 -9.63 12.57 -8.03
N ILE A 69 -8.88 11.83 -7.21
CA ILE A 69 -7.59 11.26 -7.63
C ILE A 69 -7.79 10.33 -8.83
N LYS A 70 -8.79 9.44 -8.78
CA LYS A 70 -9.10 8.55 -9.90
C LYS A 70 -9.43 9.34 -11.18
N GLU A 71 -10.24 10.39 -11.07
CA GLU A 71 -10.62 11.25 -12.19
C GLU A 71 -9.42 11.98 -12.79
N LEU A 72 -8.60 12.61 -11.94
CA LEU A 72 -7.39 13.31 -12.35
C LEU A 72 -6.37 12.36 -13.00
N MET A 73 -6.20 11.15 -12.48
CA MET A 73 -5.30 10.15 -13.07
C MET A 73 -5.84 9.61 -14.38
N LYS A 74 -7.14 9.32 -14.48
CA LYS A 74 -7.76 8.74 -15.68
C LYS A 74 -7.84 9.74 -16.83
N ASN A 75 -8.12 11.01 -16.51
CA ASN A 75 -8.35 12.07 -17.48
C ASN A 75 -7.31 13.18 -17.36
N SER A 76 -6.06 12.84 -17.03
CA SER A 76 -4.98 13.79 -16.74
C SER A 76 -4.83 14.88 -17.81
N ASN A 77 -4.87 14.49 -19.09
CA ASN A 77 -4.77 15.39 -20.24
C ASN A 77 -5.88 16.45 -20.25
N ARG A 78 -7.12 16.10 -19.84
CA ARG A 78 -8.25 17.04 -19.78
C ARG A 78 -7.98 18.18 -18.78
N TYR A 79 -7.22 17.88 -17.73
CA TYR A 79 -6.90 18.82 -16.66
C TYR A 79 -5.52 19.49 -16.84
N GLY A 80 -4.88 19.30 -18.00
CA GLY A 80 -3.54 19.82 -18.26
C GLY A 80 -2.45 19.17 -17.41
N LEU A 81 -2.72 17.99 -16.84
CA LEU A 81 -1.74 17.20 -16.10
C LEU A 81 -0.99 16.30 -17.08
N ASP A 82 0.24 16.68 -17.41
CA ASP A 82 1.16 15.84 -18.19
C ASP A 82 1.88 14.86 -17.25
N ILE A 83 1.30 13.66 -17.12
CA ILE A 83 1.90 12.58 -16.34
C ILE A 83 2.83 11.80 -17.26
N ALA A 84 4.10 12.18 -17.25
CA ALA A 84 5.14 11.49 -18.00
C ALA A 84 5.11 9.97 -17.68
N PRO A 85 5.18 9.07 -18.68
CA PRO A 85 5.21 7.63 -18.45
C PRO A 85 6.31 7.22 -17.46
N GLU A 86 7.44 7.92 -17.46
CA GLU A 86 8.57 7.70 -16.55
C GLU A 86 8.27 8.12 -15.11
N ALA A 87 7.31 9.04 -14.91
CA ALA A 87 6.80 9.43 -13.60
C ALA A 87 5.72 8.44 -13.08
N THR A 88 5.22 7.55 -13.94
CA THR A 88 4.38 6.44 -13.49
C THR A 88 5.24 5.38 -12.81
N TYR A 89 4.64 4.60 -11.92
CA TYR A 89 5.36 3.56 -11.20
C TYR A 89 5.77 2.44 -12.17
N MET A 90 6.98 2.54 -12.72
CA MET A 90 7.54 1.47 -13.54
C MET A 90 7.87 0.28 -12.64
N LEU A 91 7.25 -0.86 -12.92
CA LEU A 91 7.59 -2.13 -12.29
C LEU A 91 9.01 -2.51 -12.69
N LYS A 92 9.98 -2.08 -11.86
CA LYS A 92 11.35 -2.55 -11.96
C LYS A 92 11.37 -4.05 -11.64
N ASN A 93 12.14 -4.82 -12.40
CA ASN A 93 12.31 -6.25 -12.13
C ASN A 93 12.85 -6.43 -10.71
N ILE A 94 12.10 -7.15 -9.89
CA ILE A 94 12.44 -7.48 -8.50
C ILE A 94 12.38 -8.99 -8.32
N LYS A 95 13.14 -9.49 -7.35
CA LYS A 95 13.06 -10.87 -6.88
C LYS A 95 13.16 -10.92 -5.37
N THR A 96 12.69 -12.02 -4.79
CA THR A 96 12.75 -12.26 -3.34
C THR A 96 13.77 -13.34 -3.04
N ILE A 97 14.65 -13.06 -2.08
CA ILE A 97 15.62 -14.02 -1.54
C ILE A 97 15.13 -14.48 -0.16
N GLN A 98 15.05 -15.79 0.01
CA GLN A 98 14.82 -16.43 1.30
C GLN A 98 16.14 -16.50 2.06
N VAL A 99 16.18 -15.96 3.28
CA VAL A 99 17.34 -16.01 4.15
C VAL A 99 16.96 -16.75 5.43
N ASP A 100 17.71 -17.80 5.76
CA ASP A 100 17.60 -18.51 7.03
C ASP A 100 18.85 -18.19 7.85
N GLY A 101 18.68 -17.39 8.91
CA GLY A 101 19.77 -16.93 9.77
C GLY A 101 19.76 -15.42 10.03
N ALA A 102 20.85 -14.93 10.62
CA ALA A 102 21.04 -13.52 10.91
C ALA A 102 21.71 -12.79 9.74
N ILE A 103 21.42 -11.50 9.59
CA ILE A 103 22.15 -10.59 8.71
C ILE A 103 22.77 -9.51 9.61
N PRO A 104 24.02 -9.70 10.07
CA PRO A 104 24.68 -8.76 10.98
C PRO A 104 25.13 -7.46 10.29
N ASP A 105 25.21 -7.44 8.96
CA ASP A 105 25.54 -6.24 8.18
C ASP A 105 24.73 -6.24 6.87
N LEU A 106 23.71 -5.38 6.80
CA LEU A 106 22.87 -5.24 5.62
C LEU A 106 23.59 -4.54 4.46
N TYR A 107 24.63 -3.73 4.72
CA TYR A 107 25.43 -3.12 3.67
C TYR A 107 26.22 -4.19 2.91
N GLU A 108 26.91 -5.06 3.66
CA GLU A 108 27.66 -6.18 3.09
C GLU A 108 26.71 -7.17 2.39
N TRP A 109 25.59 -7.51 3.04
CA TRP A 109 24.58 -8.40 2.46
C TRP A 109 24.01 -7.83 1.15
N ALA A 110 23.69 -6.54 1.09
CA ALA A 110 23.20 -5.89 -0.12
C ALA A 110 24.23 -5.97 -1.26
N SER A 111 25.50 -5.64 -0.95
CA SER A 111 26.61 -5.68 -1.90
C SER A 111 26.83 -7.09 -2.47
N LYS A 112 26.86 -8.12 -1.60
CA LYS A 112 26.94 -9.54 -2.00
C LYS A 112 25.82 -9.94 -2.95
N ASN A 113 24.64 -9.37 -2.77
CA ASN A 113 23.46 -9.59 -3.62
C ASN A 113 23.35 -8.57 -4.78
N LYS A 114 24.45 -7.91 -5.16
CA LYS A 114 24.54 -6.95 -6.28
C LYS A 114 23.53 -5.78 -6.19
N ASN A 115 23.11 -5.43 -4.99
CA ASN A 115 22.15 -4.37 -4.71
C ASN A 115 22.78 -3.28 -3.84
N LEU A 116 22.27 -2.06 -3.97
CA LEU A 116 22.67 -0.99 -3.06
C LEU A 116 21.85 -1.11 -1.77
N TYR A 117 22.45 -0.77 -0.63
CA TYR A 117 21.74 -0.72 0.66
C TYR A 117 20.43 0.08 0.56
N LYS A 118 20.48 1.24 -0.11
CA LYS A 118 19.28 2.09 -0.33
C LYS A 118 18.16 1.36 -1.06
N ASP A 119 18.50 0.50 -2.03
CA ASP A 119 17.52 -0.22 -2.84
C ASP A 119 16.86 -1.31 -1.98
N VAL A 120 17.64 -2.02 -1.18
CA VAL A 120 17.13 -3.03 -0.23
C VAL A 120 16.18 -2.38 0.79
N LYS A 121 16.53 -1.22 1.35
CA LYS A 121 15.67 -0.50 2.29
C LYS A 121 14.38 0.02 1.63
N LEU A 122 14.48 0.52 0.40
CA LEU A 122 13.33 1.02 -0.36
C LEU A 122 12.33 -0.10 -0.70
N LEU A 123 12.82 -1.28 -1.06
CA LEU A 123 12.00 -2.45 -1.37
C LEU A 123 11.49 -3.18 -0.12
N ASN A 124 12.19 -3.04 1.01
CA ASN A 124 11.84 -3.68 2.28
C ASN A 124 11.74 -2.68 3.43
N PRO A 125 10.81 -1.71 3.41
CA PRO A 125 10.76 -0.69 4.46
C PRO A 125 10.29 -1.23 5.83
N TRP A 126 10.07 -2.54 5.95
CA TRP A 126 9.87 -3.22 7.24
C TRP A 126 11.21 -3.52 7.95
N ILE A 127 12.33 -3.51 7.22
CA ILE A 127 13.68 -3.59 7.80
C ILE A 127 14.01 -2.20 8.33
N LEU A 128 13.96 -2.00 9.65
CA LEU A 128 14.14 -0.67 10.27
C LEU A 128 15.61 -0.34 10.53
N THR A 129 16.39 -1.35 10.89
CA THR A 129 17.82 -1.27 11.20
C THR A 129 18.68 -1.60 9.98
N ASP A 130 19.99 -1.63 10.17
CA ASP A 130 21.01 -2.13 9.24
C ASP A 130 21.44 -3.58 9.54
N GLN A 131 20.70 -4.26 10.40
CA GLN A 131 20.91 -5.66 10.77
C GLN A 131 19.57 -6.38 10.92
N LEU A 132 19.56 -7.70 10.75
CA LEU A 132 18.43 -8.58 11.05
C LEU A 132 18.89 -9.70 12.00
N PRO A 133 18.14 -9.99 13.08
CA PRO A 133 18.47 -11.09 13.98
C PRO A 133 18.30 -12.45 13.29
N ALA A 134 18.71 -13.52 13.96
CA ALA A 134 18.51 -14.88 13.45
C ALA A 134 17.00 -15.16 13.24
N GLY A 135 16.63 -15.57 12.03
CA GLY A 135 15.25 -15.85 11.67
C GLY A 135 15.10 -16.23 10.21
N LYS A 136 13.85 -16.35 9.76
CA LYS A 136 13.51 -16.59 8.36
C LYS A 136 12.99 -15.30 7.74
N TRP A 137 13.72 -14.79 6.77
CA TRP A 137 13.47 -13.50 6.16
C TRP A 137 13.20 -13.63 4.66
N GLU A 138 12.26 -12.84 4.16
CA GLU A 138 11.99 -12.67 2.74
C GLU A 138 12.46 -11.29 2.30
N ILE A 139 13.62 -11.19 1.68
CA ILE A 139 14.22 -9.90 1.30
C ILE A 139 14.06 -9.68 -0.20
N THR A 140 13.29 -8.66 -0.57
CA THR A 140 13.06 -8.27 -1.96
C THR A 140 14.17 -7.34 -2.45
N ILE A 141 14.77 -7.66 -3.60
CA ILE A 141 15.86 -6.88 -4.20
C ILE A 141 15.58 -6.64 -5.68
N TYR A 142 16.25 -5.66 -6.31
CA TYR A 142 16.18 -5.54 -7.75
C TYR A 142 16.86 -6.75 -8.42
N ASP A 143 16.18 -7.32 -9.40
CA ASP A 143 16.74 -8.37 -10.23
C ASP A 143 17.45 -7.74 -11.43
N LYS A 144 18.77 -7.56 -11.28
CA LYS A 144 19.60 -6.90 -12.30
C LYS A 144 19.99 -7.84 -13.47
N GLY A 145 19.51 -9.09 -13.47
CA GLY A 145 19.97 -10.12 -14.41
C GLY A 145 21.48 -10.35 -14.34
N ASN A 146 21.98 -11.38 -15.01
CA ASN A 146 23.41 -11.47 -15.30
C ASN A 146 23.72 -10.47 -16.41
N SER A 147 23.94 -9.21 -16.06
CA SER A 147 24.73 -8.32 -16.93
C SER A 147 26.14 -8.91 -16.99
N LYS A 148 26.37 -9.77 -17.98
CA LYS A 148 27.71 -10.07 -18.48
C LYS A 148 28.17 -8.80 -19.19
N ASN A 149 29.17 -8.14 -18.61
CA ASN A 149 30.15 -7.44 -19.44
C ASN A 149 31.03 -8.50 -20.10
#